data_AF-A0A8K1ZZH0-F1
#
_entry.id   AF-A0A8K1ZZH0-F1
#
_cell.length_a   1.000
_cell.length_b   1.000
_cell.length_c   1.000
_cell.angle_alpha   90.00
_cell.angle_beta   90.00
_cell.angle_gamma   90.00
#
_symmetry.space_group_name_H-M   'P 1'
#
loop_
_entity.id
_entity.type
_entity.pdbx_description
1 polymer ?
#
loop_
_entity_poly.entity_id
_entity_poly.type
_entity_poly.pdbx_seq_one_letter_code
_entity_poly.pdbx_strand_id
1 'polypeptide(L)' 'MDLLLVAAAVIISWLVFTWFVRVAKTTAKTAFLIAALVLLLQITVGIGPEQIFQKILEFPDFIKSLFQNGSNPPNL' A
#
# COMPACT_ATOMS: atom_id res chain seq x y z
N MET A 1 -17.38 -39.18 7.50
CA MET A 1 -17.41 -37.72 7.27
C MET A 1 -18.30 -37.12 8.34
N ASP A 2 -17.73 -36.40 9.29
CA ASP A 2 -18.49 -35.83 10.40
C ASP A 2 -19.30 -34.63 9.91
N LEU A 3 -20.63 -34.75 9.97
CA LEU A 3 -21.57 -33.74 9.50
C LEU A 3 -21.32 -32.37 10.15
N LEU A 4 -20.84 -32.39 11.41
CA LEU A 4 -20.48 -31.22 12.20
C LEU A 4 -19.28 -30.46 11.61
N LEU A 5 -18.29 -31.19 11.09
CA LEU A 5 -17.11 -30.61 10.45
C LEU A 5 -17.48 -29.95 9.11
N VAL A 6 -18.38 -30.57 8.35
CA VAL A 6 -18.91 -29.99 7.10
C VAL A 6 -19.69 -28.71 7.40
N ALA A 7 -20.56 -28.71 8.42
CA ALA A 7 -21.31 -27.52 8.82
C ALA A 7 -20.39 -26.37 9.29
N ALA A 8 -19.39 -26.67 10.11
CA ALA A 8 -18.40 -25.68 10.56
C ALA A 8 -17.61 -25.09 9.38
N ALA A 9 -17.18 -25.93 8.44
CA ALA A 9 -16.43 -25.50 7.25
C ALA A 9 -17.28 -24.56 6.37
N VAL A 10 -18.57 -24.87 6.16
CA VAL A 10 -19.48 -24.01 5.38
C VAL A 10 -19.65 -22.64 6.04
N ILE A 11 -19.82 -22.59 7.37
CA ILE A 11 -19.98 -21.32 8.10
C ILE A 11 -18.71 -20.48 8.03
N ILE A 12 -17.54 -21.08 8.26
CA ILE A 12 -16.25 -20.37 8.21
C ILE A 12 -15.96 -19.91 6.78
N SER A 13 -16.16 -20.76 5.78
CA SER A 13 -15.96 -20.41 4.37
C SER A 13 -16.85 -19.23 3.97
N TRP A 14 -18.12 -19.24 4.37
CA TRP A 14 -19.03 -18.13 4.14
C TRP A 14 -18.57 -16.83 4.81
N LEU A 15 -18.07 -16.92 6.05
CA LEU A 15 -17.55 -15.76 6.78
C LEU A 15 -16.29 -15.18 6.11
N VAL A 16 -15.35 -16.03 5.70
CA VAL A 16 -14.15 -15.61 4.98
C VAL A 16 -14.52 -15.03 3.61
N PHE A 17 -15.47 -15.64 2.90
CA PHE A 17 -15.93 -15.16 1.60
C PHE A 17 -16.57 -13.77 1.70
N THR A 18 -17.47 -13.58 2.66
CA THR A 18 -18.09 -12.27 2.90
C THR A 18 -17.08 -11.22 3.33
N TRP A 19 -16.11 -11.58 4.17
CA TRP A 19 -15.02 -10.68 4.54
C TRP A 19 -14.13 -10.33 3.34
N PHE A 20 -13.76 -11.31 2.52
CA PHE A 20 -12.96 -11.12 1.32
C PHE A 20 -13.62 -10.14 0.34
N VAL A 21 -14.92 -10.28 0.09
CA VAL A 21 -15.66 -9.35 -0.78
C VAL A 21 -15.66 -7.93 -0.21
N ARG A 22 -15.78 -7.78 1.12
CA ARG A 22 -15.68 -6.46 1.77
C ARG A 22 -14.30 -5.86 1.62
N VAL A 23 -13.25 -6.63 1.90
CA VAL A 23 -11.85 -6.20 1.75
C VAL A 23 -11.56 -5.85 0.29
N ALA A 24 -11.94 -6.69 -0.66
CA ALA A 24 -11.76 -6.44 -2.09
C ALA A 24 -12.43 -5.13 -2.53
N LYS A 25 -13.64 -4.83 -2.04
CA LYS A 25 -14.31 -3.55 -2.30
C LYS A 25 -13.56 -2.36 -1.70
N THR A 26 -13.04 -2.50 -0.47
CA THR A 26 -12.23 -1.47 0.18
C THR A 26 -10.92 -1.23 -0.59
N THR A 27 -10.21 -2.29 -0.94
CA THR A 27 -8.97 -2.23 -1.73
C THR A 27 -9.23 -1.64 -3.11
N ALA A 28 -10.30 -2.04 -3.80
CA ALA A 28 -10.66 -1.48 -5.10
C ALA A 28 -10.96 0.02 -5.02
N LYS A 29 -11.67 0.48 -3.99
CA LYS A 29 -11.90 1.92 -3.75
C LYS A 29 -10.59 2.67 -3.51
N THR A 30 -9.71 2.13 -2.67
CA THR A 30 -8.41 2.75 -2.39
C THR A 30 -7.52 2.77 -3.62
N ALA A 31 -7.43 1.65 -4.36
CA ALA A 31 -6.67 1.56 -5.60
C ALA A 31 -7.21 2.51 -6.68
N PHE A 32 -8.53 2.64 -6.80
CA PHE A 32 -9.15 3.59 -7.72
C PHE A 32 -8.84 5.04 -7.35
N LEU A 33 -8.92 5.39 -6.07
CA LEU A 33 -8.53 6.71 -5.57
C LEU A 33 -7.05 7.01 -5.86
N ILE A 34 -6.16 6.06 -5.56
CA ILE A 34 -4.73 6.20 -5.84
C ILE A 34 -4.50 6.34 -7.35
N ALA A 35 -5.12 5.49 -8.17
CA ALA A 35 -5.00 5.57 -9.62
C ALA A 35 -5.50 6.90 -10.17
N ALA A 36 -6.63 7.42 -9.67
CA ALA A 36 -7.16 8.73 -10.05
C ALA A 36 -6.20 9.87 -9.64
N LEU A 37 -5.65 9.81 -8.42
CA LEU A 37 -4.68 10.79 -7.92
C LEU A 37 -3.39 10.78 -8.76
N VAL A 38 -2.89 9.59 -9.07
CA VAL A 38 -1.71 9.38 -9.91
C VAL A 38 -1.96 9.86 -11.34
N LEU A 39 -3.11 9.55 -11.94
CA LEU A 39 -3.49 10.07 -13.26
C LEU A 39 -3.52 11.60 -13.27
N LEU A 40 -4.12 12.21 -12.24
CA LEU A 40 -4.15 13.65 -12.09
C LEU A 40 -2.73 14.24 -11.99
N LEU A 41 -1.87 13.65 -11.16
CA LEU A 41 -0.46 14.02 -11.03
C LEU A 41 0.33 13.81 -12.33
N GLN A 42 0.05 12.73 -13.07
CA GLN A 42 0.71 12.48 -14.35
C GLN A 42 0.30 13.52 -15.39
N ILE A 43 -0.96 13.95 -15.40
CA ILE A 43 -1.46 15.00 -16.31
C ILE A 43 -0.91 16.38 -15.91
N THR A 44 -0.87 16.70 -14.61
CA THR A 44 -0.48 18.02 -14.12
C THR A 44 1.04 18.21 -13.97
N VAL A 45 1.76 17.17 -13.55
CA VAL A 45 3.20 17.20 -13.25
C VAL A 45 4.03 16.44 -14.29
N GLY A 46 3.42 15.55 -15.08
CA GLY A 46 4.12 14.77 -16.13
C GLY A 46 4.87 13.53 -15.62
N ILE A 47 4.77 13.21 -14.33
CA ILE A 47 5.54 12.16 -13.67
C ILE A 47 4.71 10.87 -13.60
N GLY A 48 5.30 9.74 -13.99
CA GLY A 48 4.62 8.43 -13.94
C GLY A 48 4.58 7.79 -12.54
N PRO A 49 3.65 6.82 -12.31
CA PRO A 49 3.52 6.09 -11.05
C PRO A 49 4.82 5.45 -10.55
N GLU A 50 5.56 4.81 -11.46
CA GLU A 50 6.84 4.15 -11.16
C GLU A 50 7.83 5.09 -10.46
N GLN A 51 7.89 6.34 -10.92
CA GLN A 51 8.84 7.34 -10.43
C GLN A 51 8.44 7.82 -9.02
N ILE A 52 7.14 7.89 -8.74
CA ILE A 52 6.63 8.18 -7.39
C ILE A 52 7.01 7.04 -6.45
N PHE A 53 6.84 5.79 -6.88
CA PHE A 53 7.15 4.62 -6.07
C PHE A 53 8.67 4.52 -5.79
N GLN A 54 9.50 4.73 -6.81
CA GLN A 54 10.96 4.79 -6.65
C GLN A 54 11.39 5.87 -5.66
N LYS A 55 10.83 7.09 -5.76
CA LYS A 55 11.11 8.16 -4.79
C LYS A 55 10.70 7.82 -3.36
N ILE A 56 9.60 7.11 -3.18
CA ILE A 56 9.17 6.65 -1.85
C ILE A 56 10.17 5.63 -1.28
N LEU A 57 10.73 4.75 -2.12
CA LEU A 57 11.74 3.77 -1.70
C LEU A 57 13.08 4.42 -1.37
N GLU A 58 13.45 5.51 -2.05
CA GLU A 58 14.68 6.27 -1.79
C GLU A 58 14.55 7.27 -0.62
N PHE A 59 13.31 7.58 -0.22
CA PHE A 59 13.03 8.54 0.85
C PHE A 59 13.70 8.18 2.21
N PRO A 60 13.71 6.92 2.68
CA PRO A 60 14.38 6.54 3.92
C PRO A 60 15.89 6.81 3.90
N ASP A 61 16.55 6.55 2.76
CA ASP A 61 17.98 6.82 2.59
C ASP A 61 18.26 8.33 2.58
N PHE A 62 17.39 9.11 1.95
CA PHE A 62 17.44 10.58 2.03
C PHE A 62 17.33 11.06 3.49
N ILE A 63 16.37 10.55 4.27
CA ILE A 63 16.22 10.91 5.69
C ILE A 63 17.44 10.49 6.52
N LYS A 64 17.99 9.30 6.26
CA LYS A 64 19.21 8.82 6.94
C LYS A 64 20.41 9.73 6.62
N SER A 65 20.55 10.18 5.37
CA SER A 65 21.62 11.08 4.96
C SER A 65 21.49 12.45 5.61
N LEU A 66 20.28 13.00 5.73
CA LEU A 66 20.03 14.25 6.44
C LEU A 66 20.40 14.13 7.93
N PHE A 67 20.05 13.01 8.55
CA PHE A 67 20.37 12.77 9.95
C PHE A 67 21.87 12.56 10.18
N GLN A 68 22.55 11.80 9.30
CA GLN A 68 24.00 11.60 9.37
C GLN A 68 24.78 12.89 9.10
N ASN A 69 24.39 13.67 8.09
CA ASN A 69 25.07 14.91 7.73
C ASN A 69 24.87 16.02 8.78
N GLY A 70 23.74 16.01 9.51
CA GLY A 70 23.52 16.87 10.68
C GLY A 70 24.33 16.47 11.92
N SER A 71 24.98 15.30 11.93
CA SER A 71 25.77 14.78 13.06
C SER A 71 27.30 14.80 12.85
N ASN A 72 27.76 15.26 11.69
CA ASN A 72 29.20 15.45 11.40
C ASN A 72 29.55 16.94 11.54
N PRO A 73 30.04 17.42 12.70
CA PRO A 73 30.48 18.80 12.81
C PRO A 73 31.63 19.04 11.82
N PRO A 74 31.62 20.15 11.05
CA PRO A 74 32.76 20.51 10.23
C PRO A 74 33.97 20.64 11.14
N ASN A 75 34.99 19.82 10.88
CA ASN A 75 36.32 19.95 11.44
C ASN A 75 36.92 21.27 10.96
N LEU A 76 36.65 22.34 11.73
CA LEU A 76 37.36 23.61 11.72
C LEU A 76 38.76 23.42 12.31
#